data_AF-T0Z8M0-F1
#
_entry.id   AF-T0Z8M0-F1
#
_cell.length_a   1.000
_cell.length_b   1.000
_cell.length_c   1.000
_cell.angle_alpha   90.00
_cell.angle_beta   90.00
_cell.angle_gamma   90.00
#
_symmetry.space_group_name_H-M   'P 1'
#
loop_
_entity.id
_entity.type
_entity.pdbx_description
1 polymer ?
#
loop_
_entity_poly.entity_id
_entity_poly.type
_entity_poly.pdbx_seq_one_letter_code
_entity_poly.pdbx_strand_id
1 'polypeptide(L)'
;MGECHKRHRAKEFLAFLRTIDRTTPPELDLHLILDSLTTHRTVRVKRWVLRHPRIHFYFIPTSSSWLNQVERWFKEIADKRIRRGTFHSEPELIEAVNIYIERYDEVPKPFIWRALPLTISRPRNRSTG
;
A
#
# COMPACT_ATOMS: atom_id res chain seq x y z
N MET A 1 -2.03 -9.14 -6.24
CA MET A 1 -0.58 -9.44 -6.16
C MET A 1 -0.06 -9.14 -4.75
N GLY A 2 0.86 -9.94 -4.20
CA GLY A 2 1.53 -9.66 -2.91
C GLY A 2 2.75 -10.57 -2.67
N GLU A 3 3.63 -10.19 -1.75
CA GLU A 3 4.84 -10.96 -1.38
C GLU A 3 5.06 -10.96 0.13
N CYS A 4 5.38 -12.12 0.72
CA CYS A 4 5.77 -12.24 2.12
C CYS A 4 7.31 -12.25 2.27
N HIS A 5 7.84 -11.38 3.13
CA HIS A 5 9.28 -11.25 3.37
C HIS A 5 9.59 -11.40 4.86
N LYS A 6 10.69 -12.10 5.20
CA LYS A 6 11.15 -12.26 6.60
C LYS A 6 11.56 -10.95 7.28
N ARG A 7 11.80 -9.89 6.51
CA ARG A 7 12.27 -8.58 7.00
C ARG A 7 11.59 -7.47 6.21
N HIS A 8 11.30 -6.35 6.87
CA HIS A 8 10.65 -5.18 6.28
C HIS A 8 11.65 -4.02 6.06
N ARG A 9 12.66 -4.21 5.20
CA ARG A 9 13.68 -3.18 4.91
C ARG A 9 13.57 -2.69 3.47
N ALA A 10 14.35 -1.66 3.16
CA ALA A 10 14.36 -1.05 1.82
C ALA A 10 14.79 -2.03 0.72
N LYS A 11 15.57 -3.08 1.05
CA LYS A 11 15.99 -4.09 0.07
C LYS A 11 14.79 -4.90 -0.40
N GLU A 12 13.99 -5.39 0.54
CA GLU A 12 12.80 -6.20 0.28
C GLU A 12 11.73 -5.35 -0.41
N PHE A 13 11.51 -4.11 0.04
CA PHE A 13 10.60 -3.18 -0.64
C PHE A 13 11.01 -2.90 -2.10
N LEU A 14 12.29 -2.67 -2.38
CA LEU A 14 12.80 -2.50 -3.75
C LEU A 14 12.70 -3.78 -4.59
N ALA A 15 12.71 -4.97 -3.98
CA ALA A 15 12.45 -6.21 -4.70
C ALA A 15 11.00 -6.25 -5.15
N PHE A 16 10.07 -5.94 -4.25
CA PHE A 16 8.65 -5.89 -4.57
C PHE A 16 8.31 -4.84 -5.64
N LEU A 17 8.88 -3.64 -5.57
CA LEU A 17 8.69 -2.61 -6.61
C LEU A 17 9.15 -3.08 -7.99
N ARG A 18 10.25 -3.84 -8.07
CA ARG A 18 10.71 -4.45 -9.32
C ARG A 18 9.78 -5.54 -9.82
N THR A 19 9.15 -6.30 -8.93
CA THR A 19 8.10 -7.25 -9.31
C THR A 19 6.92 -6.49 -9.92
N ILE A 20 6.42 -5.45 -9.26
CA ILE A 20 5.31 -4.63 -9.79
C ILE A 20 5.67 -4.11 -11.18
N ASP A 21 6.84 -3.45 -11.30
CA ASP A 21 7.33 -2.87 -12.55
C ASP A 21 7.47 -3.90 -13.69
N ARG A 22 7.81 -5.16 -13.39
CA ARG A 22 7.89 -6.21 -14.42
C ARG A 22 6.53 -6.82 -14.78
N THR A 23 5.60 -6.87 -13.83
CA THR A 23 4.31 -7.57 -13.98
C THR A 23 3.19 -6.69 -14.53
N THR A 24 3.39 -5.38 -14.57
CA THR A 24 2.43 -4.44 -15.15
C THR A 24 2.82 -4.06 -16.57
N PRO A 25 1.83 -3.77 -17.45
CA PRO A 25 2.12 -3.30 -18.79
C PRO A 25 3.06 -2.06 -18.78
N PRO A 26 4.09 -2.02 -19.64
CA PRO A 26 5.11 -0.97 -19.63
C PRO A 26 4.58 0.42 -20.02
N GLU A 27 3.47 0.48 -20.75
CA GLU A 27 2.82 1.70 -21.21
C GLU A 27 2.00 2.44 -20.14
N LEU A 28 1.81 1.83 -18.98
CA LEU A 28 1.02 2.41 -17.89
C LEU A 28 1.90 3.12 -16.86
N ASP A 29 1.42 4.28 -16.43
CA ASP A 29 1.91 4.96 -15.23
C ASP A 29 1.38 4.26 -13.96
N LEU A 30 2.28 4.05 -13.02
CA LEU A 30 2.05 3.35 -11.76
C LEU A 30 2.00 4.37 -10.62
N HIS A 31 0.79 4.66 -10.15
CA HIS A 31 0.55 5.55 -9.02
C HIS A 31 0.42 4.74 -7.73
N LEU A 32 1.48 4.72 -6.91
CA LEU A 32 1.54 3.98 -5.65
C LEU A 32 1.18 4.90 -4.47
N ILE A 33 0.11 4.56 -3.77
CA ILE A 33 -0.28 5.21 -2.51
C ILE A 33 0.40 4.44 -1.36
N LEU A 34 1.25 5.12 -0.61
CA LEU A 34 2.09 4.55 0.44
C LEU A 34 1.78 5.16 1.81
N ASP A 35 1.90 4.36 2.85
CA ASP A 35 1.92 4.85 4.23
C ASP A 35 3.21 5.62 4.56
N SER A 36 3.24 6.25 5.73
CA SER A 36 4.37 7.08 6.15
C SER A 36 5.59 6.28 6.67
N LEU A 37 5.69 4.98 6.37
CA LEU A 37 6.79 4.13 6.85
C LEU A 37 8.15 4.63 6.36
N THR A 38 9.13 4.65 7.26
CA THR A 38 10.49 5.16 6.99
C THR A 38 11.20 4.40 5.86
N THR A 39 10.90 3.11 5.71
CA THR A 39 11.42 2.23 4.64
C THR A 39 11.19 2.82 3.24
N HIS A 40 10.04 3.46 3.00
CA HIS A 40 9.69 4.05 1.71
C HIS A 40 10.49 5.33 1.39
N ARG A 41 11.11 5.95 2.41
CA ARG A 41 11.78 7.25 2.29
C ARG A 41 13.30 7.17 2.29
N THR A 42 13.85 5.96 2.31
CA THR A 42 15.31 5.77 2.29
C THR A 42 15.94 6.34 1.02
N VAL A 43 17.20 6.78 1.09
CA VAL A 43 17.94 7.32 -0.05
C VAL A 43 17.98 6.33 -1.22
N ARG A 44 18.10 5.03 -0.92
CA ARG A 44 18.10 3.96 -1.93
C ARG A 44 16.78 3.89 -2.70
N VAL A 45 15.65 4.01 -2.00
CA VAL A 45 14.32 4.00 -2.62
C VAL A 45 14.09 5.25 -3.45
N LYS A 46 14.42 6.43 -2.90
CA LYS A 46 14.34 7.71 -3.65
C LYS A 46 15.14 7.66 -4.96
N ARG A 47 16.40 7.20 -4.91
CA ARG A 47 17.24 7.05 -6.11
C ARG A 47 16.71 6.02 -7.11
N TRP A 48 16.01 5.00 -6.64
CA TRP A 48 15.40 4.02 -7.52
C TRP A 48 14.20 4.63 -8.25
N VAL A 49 13.28 5.29 -7.53
CA VAL A 49 12.11 5.96 -8.13
C VAL A 49 12.53 7.01 -9.16
N LEU A 50 13.57 7.81 -8.88
CA LEU A 50 14.11 8.77 -9.85
C LEU A 50 14.57 8.14 -11.18
N ARG A 51 14.91 6.85 -11.20
CA ARG A 51 15.30 6.12 -12.41
C ARG A 51 14.14 5.41 -13.11
N HIS A 52 12.95 5.41 -12.51
CA HIS A 52 11.76 4.72 -13.03
C HIS A 52 10.63 5.75 -13.14
N PRO A 53 10.63 6.59 -14.20
CA PRO A 53 9.79 7.78 -14.28
C PRO A 53 8.28 7.49 -14.28
N ARG A 54 7.87 6.29 -14.71
CA ARG A 54 6.47 5.83 -14.67
C ARG A 54 5.96 5.49 -13.27
N ILE A 55 6.82 5.49 -12.25
CA ILE A 55 6.46 5.13 -10.88
C ILE A 55 6.34 6.40 -10.04
N HIS A 56 5.12 6.68 -9.59
CA HIS A 56 4.78 7.86 -8.82
C HIS A 56 4.36 7.48 -7.40
N PHE A 57 4.99 8.10 -6.39
CA PHE A 57 4.68 7.83 -4.99
C PHE A 57 3.81 8.95 -4.41
N TYR A 58 2.72 8.55 -3.75
CA TYR A 58 1.85 9.44 -2.99
C TYR A 58 1.82 8.96 -1.55
N PHE A 59 2.22 9.81 -0.61
CA PHE A 59 2.22 9.46 0.81
C PHE A 59 0.95 9.96 1.47
N ILE A 60 0.23 9.08 2.16
CA ILE A 60 -0.85 9.51 3.05
C ILE A 60 -0.27 10.28 4.26
N PRO A 61 -0.99 11.28 4.80
CA PRO A 61 -0.51 12.00 5.97
C PRO A 61 -0.32 11.07 7.17
N THR A 62 0.67 11.38 8.01
CA THR A 62 0.90 10.68 9.27
C THR A 62 -0.39 10.67 10.09
N SER A 63 -0.68 9.54 10.76
CA SER A 63 -1.88 9.34 11.58
C SER A 63 -3.21 9.30 10.80
N SER A 64 -3.19 9.11 9.47
CA SER A 64 -4.39 8.94 8.65
C SER A 64 -4.67 7.47 8.30
N SER A 65 -4.72 6.59 9.30
CA SER A 65 -5.00 5.14 9.12
C SER A 65 -6.35 4.88 8.42
N TRP A 66 -7.31 5.81 8.55
CA TRP A 66 -8.58 5.75 7.84
C TRP A 66 -8.44 5.84 6.31
N LEU A 67 -7.35 6.45 5.82
CA LEU A 67 -7.01 6.50 4.40
C LEU A 67 -6.14 5.31 3.96
N ASN A 68 -5.57 4.53 4.89
CA ASN A 68 -4.70 3.43 4.50
C ASN A 68 -5.52 2.19 4.12
N GLN A 69 -5.81 2.03 2.82
CA GLN A 69 -6.54 0.85 2.33
C GLN A 69 -5.83 -0.47 2.65
N VAL A 70 -4.49 -0.46 2.62
CA VAL A 70 -3.69 -1.66 2.88
C VAL A 70 -3.87 -2.12 4.33
N GLU A 71 -3.97 -1.19 5.30
CA GLU A 71 -4.30 -1.53 6.69
C GLU A 71 -5.70 -2.14 6.83
N ARG A 72 -6.69 -1.63 6.08
CA ARG A 72 -8.04 -2.22 6.07
C ARG A 72 -8.01 -3.63 5.49
N TRP A 73 -7.27 -3.84 4.41
CA TRP A 73 -7.08 -5.16 3.82
C TRP A 73 -6.37 -6.12 4.80
N PHE A 74 -5.34 -5.66 5.52
CA PHE A 74 -4.68 -6.46 6.58
C PHE A 74 -5.65 -6.84 7.70
N LYS A 75 -6.56 -5.95 8.08
CA LYS A 75 -7.62 -6.29 9.04
C LYS A 75 -8.56 -7.36 8.50
N GLU A 76 -8.97 -7.25 7.23
CA GLU A 76 -9.88 -8.24 6.63
C GLU A 76 -9.27 -9.64 6.57
N ILE A 77 -8.03 -9.78 6.11
CA ILE A 77 -7.36 -11.10 6.09
C ILE A 77 -7.13 -11.63 7.50
N ALA A 78 -6.82 -10.76 8.46
CA ALA A 78 -6.67 -11.14 9.86
C ALA A 78 -7.98 -11.70 10.43
N ASP A 79 -9.11 -11.03 10.20
CA ASP A 79 -10.40 -11.42 10.74
C ASP A 79 -11.01 -12.64 10.01
N LYS A 80 -10.81 -12.76 8.69
CA LYS A 80 -11.39 -13.84 7.86
C LYS A 80 -10.55 -15.11 7.87
N ARG A 81 -9.22 -15.01 7.90
CA ARG A 81 -8.33 -16.16 7.70
C ARG A 81 -7.40 -16.44 8.88
N ILE A 82 -6.73 -15.42 9.42
CA ILE A 82 -5.66 -15.65 10.40
C ILE A 82 -6.22 -15.97 11.79
N ARG A 83 -7.15 -15.17 12.32
CA ARG A 83 -7.69 -15.35 13.68
C ARG A 83 -8.57 -16.59 13.85
N ARG A 84 -9.09 -17.12 12.75
CA ARG A 84 -9.95 -18.32 12.72
C ARG A 84 -9.18 -19.59 12.35
N GLY A 85 -7.92 -19.45 11.92
CA GLY A 85 -7.05 -20.56 11.54
C GLY A 85 -6.15 -20.99 12.69
N THR A 86 -5.78 -22.26 12.70
CA THR A 86 -4.65 -22.77 13.47
C THR A 86 -3.53 -23.06 12.49
N PHE A 87 -2.33 -22.55 12.75
CA PHE A 87 -1.16 -22.74 11.91
C PHE A 87 -0.03 -23.31 12.77
N HIS A 88 0.60 -24.36 12.28
CA HIS A 88 1.66 -25.09 12.97
C HIS A 88 3.05 -24.63 12.54
N SER A 89 3.15 -23.77 11.52
CA SER A 89 4.43 -23.24 11.03
C SER A 89 4.29 -21.91 10.29
N GLU A 90 5.40 -21.15 10.19
CA GLU A 90 5.46 -19.92 9.38
C GLU A 90 5.13 -20.17 7.89
N PRO A 91 5.65 -21.22 7.22
CA PRO A 91 5.27 -21.52 5.83
C PRO A 91 3.77 -21.75 5.62
N GLU A 92 3.11 -22.43 6.57
CA GLU A 92 1.66 -22.67 6.50
C GLU A 92 0.87 -21.36 6.59
N LEU A 93 1.32 -20.42 7.42
CA LEU A 93 0.72 -19.08 7.49
C LEU A 93 0.96 -18.29 6.19
N ILE A 94 2.16 -18.34 5.63
CA ILE A 94 2.48 -17.69 4.35
C ILE A 94 1.59 -18.24 3.24
N GLU A 95 1.42 -19.56 3.17
CA GLU A 95 0.57 -20.21 2.18
C GLU A 95 -0.89 -19.77 2.31
N ALA A 96 -1.41 -19.72 3.54
CA ALA A 96 -2.76 -19.22 3.78
C ALA A 96 -2.95 -17.75 3.36
N VAL A 97 -1.90 -16.92 3.47
CA VAL A 97 -1.92 -15.53 2.98
C VAL A 97 -1.90 -15.49 1.45
N ASN A 98 -1.05 -16.29 0.80
CA ASN A 98 -0.98 -16.37 -0.67
C ASN A 98 -2.32 -16.82 -1.27
N ILE A 99 -2.92 -17.89 -0.75
CA ILE A 99 -4.24 -18.37 -1.17
C ILE A 99 -5.30 -17.26 -1.03
N TYR A 100 -5.25 -16.49 0.06
CA TYR A 100 -6.17 -15.37 0.25
C TYR A 100 -5.96 -14.26 -0.78
N ILE A 101 -4.70 -13.93 -1.11
CA ILE A 101 -4.36 -12.94 -2.14
C ILE A 101 -4.88 -13.39 -3.51
N GLU A 102 -4.60 -14.62 -3.91
CA GLU A 102 -5.06 -15.18 -5.20
C GLU A 102 -6.58 -15.12 -5.31
N ARG A 103 -7.28 -15.52 -4.25
CA ARG A 103 -8.74 -15.48 -4.22
C ARG A 103 -9.29 -14.05 -4.26
N TYR A 104 -8.59 -13.10 -3.65
CA TYR A 104 -8.96 -11.69 -3.68
C TYR A 104 -8.75 -11.08 -5.08
N ASP A 105 -7.68 -11.49 -5.78
CA ASP A 105 -7.35 -11.03 -7.14
C ASP A 105 -8.34 -11.57 -8.20
N GLU A 106 -9.00 -12.71 -7.98
CA GLU A 106 -10.04 -13.24 -8.89
C GLU A 106 -11.26 -12.32 -9.03
N VAL A 107 -11.64 -11.65 -7.94
CA VAL A 107 -12.80 -10.74 -7.91
C VAL A 107 -12.35 -9.43 -7.24
N PRO A 108 -11.54 -8.62 -7.94
CA PRO A 108 -11.00 -7.41 -7.36
C PRO A 108 -12.17 -6.47 -7.07
N LYS A 109 -12.34 -6.11 -5.79
CA LYS A 109 -13.34 -5.14 -5.38
C LYS A 109 -12.67 -3.77 -5.30
N PRO A 110 -12.99 -2.83 -6.19
CA PRO A 110 -12.44 -1.49 -6.10
C PRO A 110 -12.82 -0.89 -4.75
N PHE A 111 -11.83 -0.41 -4.01
CA PHE A 111 -12.10 0.27 -2.76
C PHE A 111 -12.70 1.66 -3.06
N ILE A 112 -13.90 1.90 -2.56
CA ILE A 112 -14.58 3.19 -2.74
C ILE A 112 -14.12 4.14 -1.64
N TRP A 113 -13.33 5.15 -2.02
CA TRP A 113 -12.98 6.27 -1.15
C TRP A 113 -14.21 7.14 -0.89
N ARG A 114 -14.84 7.00 0.28
CA ARG A 114 -15.83 7.97 0.75
C ARG A 114 -15.09 9.13 1.41
N ALA A 115 -14.61 10.07 0.60
CA ALA A 115 -14.23 11.39 1.13
C ALA A 115 -15.53 12.12 1.50
N LEU A 116 -15.77 12.35 2.80
CA LEU A 116 -16.68 13.42 3.19
C LEU A 116 -16.05 14.72 2.68
N PRO A 117 -16.78 15.59 1.96
CA PRO A 117 -16.27 16.90 1.62
C PRO A 117 -16.07 17.66 2.94
N LEU A 118 -14.84 17.66 3.43
CA LEU A 118 -14.43 18.63 4.44
C LEU A 118 -14.54 19.98 3.75
N THR A 119 -15.57 20.73 4.14
CA THR A 119 -15.81 22.12 3.76
C THR A 119 -14.50 22.86 3.72
N ILE A 120 -14.02 23.19 2.52
CA ILE A 120 -12.93 24.13 2.33
C ILE A 120 -13.46 25.47 2.83
N SER A 121 -13.20 25.79 4.10
CA SER A 121 -13.46 27.13 4.61
C SER A 121 -12.52 28.09 3.87
N ARG A 122 -13.10 28.92 3.00
CA ARG A 122 -12.41 30.03 2.32
C ARG A 122 -11.58 30.84 3.33
N PRO A 123 -10.37 31.31 2.96
CA PRO A 123 -9.61 32.21 3.82
C PRO A 123 -10.43 33.48 4.10
N ARG A 124 -10.62 33.80 5.37
CA ARG A 124 -11.24 35.04 5.82
C ARG A 124 -10.25 36.17 5.54
N ASN A 125 -10.47 36.92 4.46
CA ASN A 125 -9.78 38.18 4.22
C ASN A 125 -10.04 39.09 5.44
N ARG A 126 -8.99 39.44 6.18
CA ARG A 126 -9.05 40.59 7.10
C ARG A 126 -8.57 41.82 6.32
N SER A 127 -9.53 42.59 5.86
CA SER A 127 -9.36 43.98 5.48
C SER A 127 -9.42 44.86 6.72
N THR A 128 -8.32 45.52 7.05
CA THR A 128 -8.24 46.79 7.79
C THR A 128 -6.89 47.39 7.36
N GLY A 129 -6.81 48.53 6.68
CA GLY A 129 -7.49 49.78 7.02
C GLY A 129 -6.52 50.57 7.88
#